data_AF-A0A7Y8S272-F1
#
_entry.id   AF-A0A7Y8S272-F1
#
_cell.length_a   1.000
_cell.length_b   1.000
_cell.length_c   1.000
_cell.angle_alpha   90.00
_cell.angle_beta   90.00
_cell.angle_gamma   90.00
#
_symmetry.space_group_name_H-M   'P 1'
#
loop_
_entity.id
_entity.type
_entity.pdbx_description
1 polymer ?
#
loop_
_entity_poly.entity_id
_entity_poly.type
_entity_poly.pdbx_seq_one_letter_code
_entity_poly.pdbx_strand_id
1 'polypeptide(L)'
;MASFQQAFSAEWIKIRKMKIWLMIIILVALPVIYGWIIHTKIMIGKYDYNEANSWQMLLMMTQMFYGTVFFPIIISLITGTMSKYEKQANNWEHLLMIPAKGTVFFLSKMAWTVIIILSAQLLMFGLQIVLGYASGYTDQIPIGTYLSAVILGTAGAISLGTLLFYFYLRMKSARTALMISIFLSFPSFLAFSNNTDSLIPVLYPWALPLYGMTNVYAGTDRLAVFFIVCVAMTAIFSLLSIKKLNNRTFYS
;
A
#
# COMPACT_ATOMS: atom_id res chain seq x y z
N MET A 1 26.83 -4.71 6.43
CA MET A 1 26.08 -3.46 6.67
C MET A 1 26.39 -2.40 5.63
N ALA A 2 27.66 -2.13 5.30
CA ALA A 2 28.04 -1.14 4.28
C ALA A 2 27.37 -1.35 2.90
N SER A 3 27.26 -2.59 2.41
CA SER A 3 26.60 -2.90 1.13
C SER A 3 25.10 -2.59 1.12
N PHE A 4 24.40 -2.74 2.25
CA PHE A 4 22.99 -2.38 2.37
C PHE A 4 22.80 -0.87 2.38
N GLN A 5 23.63 -0.13 3.14
CA GLN A 5 23.56 1.33 3.19
C GLN A 5 23.84 1.97 1.83
N GLN A 6 24.78 1.41 1.07
CA GLN A 6 25.07 1.84 -0.31
C GLN A 6 23.88 1.56 -1.23
N ALA A 7 23.31 0.35 -1.19
CA ALA A 7 22.12 0.01 -1.98
C ALA A 7 20.91 0.91 -1.63
N PHE A 8 20.70 1.17 -0.34
CA PHE A 8 19.62 2.01 0.16
C PHE A 8 19.79 3.46 -0.29
N SER A 9 21.00 4.01 -0.20
CA SER A 9 21.31 5.37 -0.66
C SER A 9 21.20 5.51 -2.19
N ALA A 10 21.58 4.47 -2.94
CA ALA A 10 21.44 4.45 -4.38
C ALA A 10 19.96 4.49 -4.83
N GLU A 11 19.08 3.76 -4.13
CA GLU A 11 17.63 3.81 -4.40
C GLU A 11 17.05 5.21 -4.12
N TRP A 12 17.50 5.91 -3.07
CA TRP A 12 17.07 7.29 -2.80
C TRP A 12 17.33 8.25 -3.97
N ILE A 13 18.52 8.15 -4.57
CA ILE A 13 18.90 9.00 -5.70
C ILE A 13 17.99 8.75 -6.91
N LYS A 14 17.57 7.49 -7.14
CA LYS A 14 16.63 7.14 -8.21
C LYS A 14 15.24 7.72 -7.92
N ILE A 15 14.75 7.54 -6.70
CA ILE A 15 13.43 7.98 -6.26
C ILE A 15 13.29 9.51 -6.35
N ARG A 16 14.30 10.27 -5.90
CA ARG A 16 14.27 11.74 -5.96
C ARG A 16 14.18 12.30 -7.38
N LYS A 17 14.73 11.60 -8.37
CA LYS A 17 14.67 12.03 -9.77
C LYS A 17 13.33 11.69 -10.42
N MET A 18 12.49 10.86 -9.79
CA MET A 18 11.17 10.50 -10.30
C MET A 18 10.09 11.45 -9.78
N LYS A 19 9.13 11.77 -10.66
CA LYS A 19 7.88 12.47 -10.30
C LYS A 19 6.89 11.58 -9.51
N ILE A 20 7.39 10.57 -8.81
CA ILE A 20 6.58 9.59 -8.07
C ILE A 20 5.81 10.25 -6.92
N TRP A 21 6.42 11.25 -6.27
CA TRP A 21 5.82 12.00 -5.18
C TRP A 21 4.55 12.76 -5.62
N LEU A 22 4.60 13.39 -6.80
CA LEU A 22 3.45 14.13 -7.34
C LEU A 22 2.28 13.18 -7.66
N MET A 23 2.59 12.01 -8.22
CA MET A 23 1.59 10.97 -8.48
C MET A 23 0.98 10.41 -7.18
N ILE A 24 1.79 10.18 -6.14
CA ILE A 24 1.29 9.75 -4.83
C ILE A 24 0.36 10.81 -4.24
N ILE A 25 0.76 12.09 -4.27
CA ILE A 25 -0.06 13.18 -3.75
C ILE A 25 -1.42 13.21 -4.44
N ILE A 26 -1.46 13.12 -5.77
CA ILE A 26 -2.72 13.11 -6.51
C ILE A 26 -3.57 11.88 -6.14
N LEU A 27 -2.98 10.69 -6.14
CA LEU A 27 -3.70 9.45 -5.88
C LEU A 27 -4.19 9.31 -4.42
N VAL A 28 -3.57 10.02 -3.48
CA VAL A 28 -4.03 10.11 -2.09
C VAL A 28 -5.08 11.21 -1.94
N ALA A 29 -4.88 12.38 -2.56
CA ALA A 29 -5.78 13.51 -2.44
C ALA A 29 -7.17 13.23 -3.04
N LEU A 30 -7.24 12.57 -4.19
CA LEU A 30 -8.51 12.25 -4.86
C LEU A 30 -9.51 11.50 -3.95
N PRO A 31 -9.17 10.34 -3.35
CA PRO A 31 -10.10 9.63 -2.48
C PRO A 31 -10.39 10.35 -1.16
N VAL A 32 -9.45 11.15 -0.64
CA VAL A 32 -9.67 11.97 0.57
C VAL A 32 -10.70 13.08 0.30
N ILE A 33 -10.54 13.80 -0.83
CA ILE A 33 -11.50 14.83 -1.26
C ILE A 33 -12.87 14.19 -1.55
N TYR A 34 -12.89 13.02 -2.19
CA TYR A 34 -14.12 12.27 -2.43
C TYR A 34 -14.84 11.91 -1.13
N GLY A 35 -14.13 11.32 -0.16
CA GLY A 35 -14.70 10.98 1.15
C GLY A 35 -15.23 12.20 1.89
N TRP A 36 -14.51 13.33 1.80
CA TRP A 36 -14.93 14.60 2.37
C TRP A 36 -16.21 15.16 1.73
N ILE A 37 -16.31 15.15 0.40
CA ILE A 37 -17.51 15.59 -0.33
C ILE A 37 -18.72 14.74 0.04
N ILE A 38 -18.55 13.42 0.12
CA ILE A 38 -19.65 12.52 0.51
C ILE A 38 -20.12 12.82 1.93
N HIS A 39 -19.19 12.93 2.86
CA HIS A 39 -19.55 13.20 4.25
C HIS A 39 -20.30 14.53 4.39
N THR A 40 -19.71 15.62 3.88
CA THR A 40 -20.25 16.98 4.10
C THR A 40 -21.49 17.27 3.25
N LYS A 41 -21.46 16.99 1.94
CA LYS A 41 -22.54 17.38 1.02
C LYS A 41 -23.68 16.37 0.99
N ILE A 42 -23.38 15.08 1.19
CA ILE A 42 -24.39 14.02 1.06
C ILE A 42 -24.91 13.64 2.44
N MET A 43 -24.06 13.14 3.34
CA MET A 43 -24.52 12.65 4.65
C MET A 43 -25.09 13.78 5.51
N ILE A 44 -24.30 14.83 5.75
CA ILE A 44 -24.75 15.99 6.53
C ILE A 44 -25.74 16.82 5.71
N GLY A 45 -25.35 17.28 4.53
CA GLY A 45 -26.13 18.26 3.79
C GLY A 45 -27.47 17.76 3.20
N LYS A 46 -27.58 16.48 2.84
CA LYS A 46 -28.79 15.91 2.21
C LYS A 46 -29.58 14.99 3.12
N TYR A 47 -28.90 14.21 3.95
CA TYR A 47 -29.53 13.20 4.81
C TYR A 47 -29.60 13.60 6.29
N ASP A 48 -29.08 14.78 6.66
CA ASP A 48 -28.99 15.30 8.04
C ASP A 48 -28.40 14.26 9.03
N TYR A 49 -27.49 13.42 8.53
CA TYR A 49 -26.87 12.37 9.31
C TYR A 49 -25.69 12.93 10.10
N ASN A 50 -25.98 13.42 11.31
CA ASN A 50 -25.02 14.05 12.23
C ASN A 50 -24.81 13.26 13.55
N GLU A 51 -25.35 12.05 13.67
CA GLU A 51 -25.32 11.28 14.91
C GLU A 51 -23.97 10.59 15.19
N ALA A 52 -23.13 10.43 14.17
CA ALA A 52 -21.81 9.80 14.28
C ALA A 52 -20.69 10.84 14.38
N ASN A 53 -19.59 10.48 15.05
CA ASN A 53 -18.39 11.33 15.09
C ASN A 53 -17.90 11.65 13.67
N SER A 54 -17.85 12.93 13.33
CA SER A 54 -17.58 13.42 11.98
C SER A 54 -16.23 12.97 11.43
N TRP A 55 -15.23 12.82 12.31
CA TRP A 55 -13.90 12.33 11.94
C TRP A 55 -13.91 10.85 11.59
N GLN A 56 -14.61 10.02 12.39
CA GLN A 56 -14.74 8.59 12.11
C GLN A 56 -15.46 8.36 10.79
N MET A 57 -16.50 9.13 10.53
CA MET A 57 -17.27 9.03 9.29
C MET A 57 -16.45 9.45 8.08
N LEU A 58 -15.71 10.56 8.17
CA LEU A 58 -14.76 10.98 7.13
C LEU A 58 -13.71 9.89 6.84
N LEU A 59 -13.16 9.28 7.89
CA LEU A 59 -12.19 8.19 7.77
C LEU A 59 -12.82 7.00 7.04
N MET A 60 -14.01 6.55 7.46
CA MET A 60 -14.70 5.40 6.87
C MET A 60 -15.04 5.63 5.39
N MET A 61 -15.57 6.80 5.04
CA MET A 61 -15.88 7.16 3.64
C MET A 61 -14.61 7.21 2.78
N THR A 62 -13.51 7.71 3.33
CA THR A 62 -12.23 7.74 2.62
C THR A 62 -11.66 6.34 2.44
N GLN A 63 -11.65 5.51 3.48
CA GLN A 63 -11.08 4.16 3.48
C GLN A 63 -11.76 3.27 2.43
N MET A 64 -13.07 3.39 2.27
CA MET A 64 -13.84 2.58 1.31
C MET A 64 -13.34 2.78 -0.13
N PHE A 65 -12.98 4.00 -0.54
CA PHE A 65 -12.48 4.26 -1.89
C PHE A 65 -10.94 4.17 -1.97
N TYR A 66 -10.25 4.74 -0.98
CA TYR A 66 -8.80 4.71 -0.87
C TYR A 66 -8.28 3.29 -0.74
N GLY A 67 -8.74 2.54 0.26
CA GLY A 67 -8.25 1.20 0.58
C GLY A 67 -8.59 0.14 -0.47
N THR A 68 -9.75 0.26 -1.13
CA THR A 68 -10.19 -0.71 -2.16
C THR A 68 -9.38 -0.58 -3.46
N VAL A 69 -9.22 0.64 -3.97
CA VAL A 69 -8.73 0.86 -5.34
C VAL A 69 -7.42 1.64 -5.35
N PHE A 70 -7.39 2.83 -4.74
CA PHE A 70 -6.24 3.72 -4.87
C PHE A 70 -5.00 3.18 -4.17
N PHE A 71 -5.16 2.56 -3.01
CA PHE A 71 -4.03 2.10 -2.22
C PHE A 71 -3.32 0.90 -2.88
N PRO A 72 -4.02 -0.16 -3.36
CA PRO A 72 -3.41 -1.18 -4.22
C PRO A 72 -2.72 -0.61 -5.46
N ILE A 73 -3.31 0.41 -6.10
CA ILE A 73 -2.72 1.08 -7.27
C ILE A 73 -1.42 1.81 -6.90
N ILE A 74 -1.42 2.58 -5.80
CA ILE A 74 -0.24 3.27 -5.27
C ILE A 74 0.86 2.25 -4.96
N ILE A 75 0.55 1.18 -4.24
CA ILE A 75 1.50 0.11 -3.89
C ILE A 75 2.10 -0.51 -5.17
N SER A 76 1.26 -0.80 -6.17
CA SER A 76 1.70 -1.35 -7.45
C SER A 76 2.58 -0.40 -8.25
N LEU A 77 2.25 0.88 -8.27
CA LEU A 77 3.06 1.90 -8.94
C LEU A 77 4.41 2.09 -8.26
N ILE A 78 4.45 2.17 -6.93
CA ILE A 78 5.70 2.24 -6.16
C ILE A 78 6.56 1.01 -6.49
N THR A 79 6.01 -0.18 -6.31
CA THR A 79 6.72 -1.43 -6.56
C THR A 79 7.20 -1.53 -8.02
N GLY A 80 6.36 -1.16 -8.97
CA GLY A 80 6.69 -1.17 -10.39
C GLY A 80 7.79 -0.18 -10.76
N THR A 81 7.82 1.01 -10.17
CA THR A 81 8.92 1.97 -10.37
C THR A 81 10.25 1.44 -9.83
N MET A 82 10.24 0.81 -8.65
CA MET A 82 11.44 0.19 -8.06
C MET A 82 12.00 -0.94 -8.93
N SER A 83 11.14 -1.72 -9.59
CA SER A 83 11.54 -2.81 -10.49
C SER A 83 11.84 -2.37 -11.93
N LYS A 84 11.35 -1.21 -12.39
CA LYS A 84 11.59 -0.71 -13.76
C LYS A 84 13.07 -0.39 -14.01
N TYR A 85 13.74 0.20 -13.01
CA TYR A 85 15.16 0.56 -13.12
C TYR A 85 16.04 -0.65 -13.43
N GLU A 86 15.67 -1.85 -13.01
CA GLU A 86 16.41 -3.08 -13.33
C GLU A 86 16.21 -3.53 -14.76
N LYS A 87 14.97 -3.48 -15.26
CA LYS A 87 14.67 -3.88 -16.64
C LYS A 87 15.26 -2.92 -17.66
N GLN A 88 15.37 -1.64 -17.29
CA GLN A 88 15.94 -0.61 -18.13
C GLN A 88 17.47 -0.53 -18.03
N ALA A 89 18.04 -0.94 -16.90
CA ALA A 89 19.49 -1.18 -16.74
C ALA A 89 19.98 -2.45 -17.45
N ASN A 90 19.39 -2.77 -18.62
CA ASN A 90 19.88 -3.79 -19.54
C ASN A 90 21.29 -3.46 -20.11
N ASN A 91 21.96 -2.43 -19.60
CA ASN A 91 23.39 -2.17 -19.76
C ASN A 91 24.13 -2.84 -18.59
N TRP A 92 24.20 -4.17 -18.64
CA TRP A 92 24.57 -5.08 -17.54
C TRP A 92 26.06 -5.07 -17.17
N GLU A 93 26.92 -4.45 -17.97
CA GLU A 93 28.37 -4.45 -17.73
C GLU A 93 28.78 -3.78 -16.41
N HIS A 94 27.94 -2.88 -15.87
CA HIS A 94 28.24 -2.17 -14.63
C HIS A 94 27.63 -2.78 -13.36
N LEU A 95 26.64 -3.67 -13.48
CA LEU A 95 25.97 -4.32 -12.33
C LEU A 95 26.68 -5.62 -11.89
N LEU A 96 27.45 -6.25 -12.79
CA LEU A 96 28.24 -7.46 -12.51
C LEU A 96 29.42 -7.22 -11.53
N MET A 97 29.77 -5.97 -11.25
CA MET A 97 30.88 -5.63 -10.35
C MET A 97 30.47 -5.53 -8.88
N ILE A 98 29.17 -5.58 -8.55
CA ILE A 98 28.71 -5.51 -7.16
C ILE A 98 28.28 -6.91 -6.71
N PRO A 99 29.04 -7.58 -5.81
CA PRO A 99 28.66 -8.86 -5.23
C PRO A 99 27.56 -8.68 -4.17
N ALA A 100 26.45 -8.04 -4.54
CA ALA A 100 25.29 -7.91 -3.69
C ALA A 100 24.40 -9.15 -3.88
N LYS A 101 24.35 -10.00 -2.85
CA LYS A 101 23.39 -11.12 -2.76
C LYS A 101 21.98 -10.60 -3.05
N GLY A 102 21.18 -11.34 -3.84
CA GLY A 102 19.81 -10.95 -4.19
C GLY A 102 18.92 -10.59 -2.98
N THR A 103 19.26 -11.11 -1.80
CA THR A 103 18.66 -10.75 -0.51
C THR A 103 18.86 -9.28 -0.11
N VAL A 104 20.09 -8.74 -0.21
CA VAL A 104 20.39 -7.34 0.18
C VAL A 104 19.66 -6.38 -0.75
N PHE A 105 19.59 -6.75 -2.03
CA PHE A 105 18.87 -6.02 -3.06
C PHE A 105 17.36 -5.97 -2.80
N PHE A 106 16.76 -7.13 -2.53
CA PHE A 106 15.35 -7.25 -2.18
C PHE A 106 15.00 -6.43 -0.93
N LEU A 107 15.78 -6.59 0.15
CA LEU A 107 15.54 -5.89 1.42
C LEU A 107 15.63 -4.37 1.27
N SER A 108 16.61 -3.87 0.52
CA SER A 108 16.77 -2.42 0.30
C SER A 108 15.55 -1.83 -0.41
N LYS A 109 14.99 -2.54 -1.39
CA LYS A 109 13.80 -2.09 -2.14
C LYS A 109 12.55 -2.16 -1.32
N MET A 110 12.35 -3.26 -0.59
CA MET A 110 11.20 -3.38 0.30
C MET A 110 11.21 -2.31 1.39
N ALA A 111 12.38 -1.96 1.95
CA ALA A 111 12.50 -0.88 2.92
C ALA A 111 12.02 0.47 2.34
N TRP A 112 12.45 0.83 1.13
CA TRP A 112 11.97 2.04 0.47
C TRP A 112 10.47 1.99 0.12
N THR A 113 9.98 0.85 -0.36
CA THR A 113 8.56 0.65 -0.63
C THR A 113 7.73 0.87 0.64
N VAL A 114 8.16 0.32 1.78
CA VAL A 114 7.52 0.52 3.09
C VAL A 114 7.52 2.00 3.47
N ILE A 115 8.67 2.69 3.40
CA ILE A 115 8.78 4.12 3.77
C ILE A 115 7.84 4.98 2.93
N ILE A 116 7.76 4.74 1.62
CA ILE A 116 6.89 5.51 0.72
C ILE A 116 5.41 5.21 1.00
N ILE A 117 5.06 3.94 1.26
CA ILE A 117 3.70 3.55 1.65
C ILE A 117 3.29 4.24 2.96
N LEU A 118 4.17 4.24 3.96
CA LEU A 118 3.94 4.87 5.26
C LEU A 118 3.79 6.39 5.09
N SER A 119 4.61 7.00 4.23
CA SER A 119 4.49 8.42 3.87
C SER A 119 3.15 8.73 3.20
N ALA A 120 2.66 7.86 2.31
CA ALA A 120 1.36 8.03 1.66
C ALA A 120 0.18 7.91 2.66
N GLN A 121 0.30 7.03 3.65
CA GLN A 121 -0.67 6.90 4.74
C GLN A 121 -0.68 8.11 5.67
N LEU A 122 0.49 8.64 6.02
CA LEU A 122 0.59 9.89 6.79
C LEU A 122 0.07 11.10 6.00
N LEU A 123 0.28 11.13 4.68
CA LEU A 123 -0.31 12.14 3.81
C LEU A 123 -1.83 12.06 3.80
N MET A 124 -2.40 10.85 3.69
CA MET A 124 -3.85 10.63 3.77
C MET A 124 -4.40 11.14 5.10
N PHE A 125 -3.74 10.81 6.21
CA PHE A 125 -4.11 11.29 7.54
C PHE A 125 -4.05 12.83 7.63
N GLY A 126 -2.94 13.44 7.22
CA GLY A 126 -2.77 14.90 7.26
C GLY A 126 -3.81 15.64 6.42
N LEU A 127 -4.15 15.14 5.23
CA LEU A 127 -5.18 15.74 4.39
C LEU A 127 -6.57 15.66 5.03
N GLN A 128 -6.90 14.57 5.73
CA GLN A 128 -8.16 14.46 6.46
C GLN A 128 -8.23 15.43 7.64
N ILE A 129 -7.12 15.65 8.36
CA ILE A 129 -7.04 16.66 9.44
C ILE A 129 -7.35 18.05 8.88
N VAL A 130 -6.69 18.42 7.78
CA VAL A 130 -6.88 19.72 7.13
C VAL A 130 -8.34 19.91 6.69
N LEU A 131 -8.93 18.90 6.05
CA LEU A 131 -10.32 18.99 5.58
C LEU A 131 -11.34 18.98 6.72
N GLY A 132 -11.11 18.22 7.79
CA GLY A 132 -12.00 18.20 8.95
C GLY A 132 -12.01 19.53 9.69
N TYR A 133 -10.84 20.15 9.90
CA TYR A 133 -10.78 21.51 10.46
C TYR A 133 -11.41 22.55 9.53
N ALA A 134 -11.17 22.47 8.22
CA ALA A 134 -11.80 23.35 7.24
C ALA A 134 -13.34 23.24 7.22
N SER A 135 -13.89 22.12 7.69
CA SER A 135 -15.33 21.88 7.80
C SER A 135 -15.91 22.24 9.15
N GLY A 136 -15.09 22.70 10.10
CA GLY A 136 -15.53 23.06 11.44
C GLY A 136 -15.90 21.88 12.33
N TYR A 137 -15.31 20.69 12.13
CA TYR A 137 -15.58 19.55 13.01
C TYR A 137 -15.14 19.88 14.45
N THR A 138 -16.10 19.85 15.38
CA THR A 138 -15.88 20.13 16.81
C THR A 138 -15.64 18.87 17.64
N ASP A 139 -15.90 17.70 17.06
CA ASP A 139 -15.74 16.40 17.73
C ASP A 139 -14.28 16.12 18.07
N GLN A 140 -14.06 15.30 19.11
CA GLN A 140 -12.72 14.81 19.43
C GLN A 140 -12.19 13.90 18.32
N ILE A 141 -10.95 14.16 17.88
CA ILE A 141 -10.26 13.33 16.88
C ILE A 141 -9.98 11.95 17.49
N PRO A 142 -10.47 10.85 16.89
CA PRO A 142 -10.24 9.50 17.36
C PRO A 142 -8.82 9.02 16.97
N ILE A 143 -7.80 9.61 17.59
CA ILE A 143 -6.40 9.40 17.21
C ILE A 143 -5.99 7.93 17.24
N GLY A 144 -6.54 7.14 18.15
CA GLY A 144 -6.31 5.70 18.24
C GLY A 144 -6.77 4.96 17.00
N THR A 145 -7.95 5.29 16.46
CA THR A 145 -8.51 4.70 15.24
C THR A 145 -7.73 5.08 13.99
N TYR A 146 -7.26 6.32 13.94
CA TYR A 146 -6.40 6.79 12.85
C TYR A 146 -5.04 6.08 12.85
N LEU A 147 -4.40 6.00 14.01
CA LEU A 147 -3.08 5.40 14.13
C LEU A 147 -3.13 3.90 13.85
N SER A 148 -4.13 3.19 14.37
CA SER A 148 -4.31 1.77 14.09
C SER A 148 -4.61 1.53 12.61
N ALA A 149 -5.43 2.35 11.96
CA ALA A 149 -5.69 2.25 10.52
C ALA A 149 -4.40 2.43 9.69
N VAL A 150 -3.54 3.37 10.08
CA VAL A 150 -2.22 3.55 9.44
C VAL A 150 -1.35 2.32 9.65
N ILE A 151 -1.19 1.84 10.88
CA ILE A 151 -0.30 0.72 11.20
C ILE A 151 -0.80 -0.57 10.54
N LEU A 152 -2.05 -0.95 10.76
CA LEU A 152 -2.62 -2.19 10.20
C LEU A 152 -2.76 -2.11 8.68
N GLY A 153 -3.14 -0.96 8.14
CA GLY A 153 -3.17 -0.71 6.70
C GLY A 153 -1.79 -0.87 6.06
N THR A 154 -0.72 -0.37 6.72
CA THR A 154 0.65 -0.57 6.25
C THR A 154 1.06 -2.04 6.30
N ALA A 155 0.67 -2.80 7.34
CA ALA A 155 0.97 -4.22 7.43
C ALA A 155 0.39 -5.00 6.22
N GLY A 156 -0.89 -4.76 5.89
CA GLY A 156 -1.53 -5.36 4.71
C GLY A 156 -0.87 -4.91 3.39
N ALA A 157 -0.45 -3.64 3.33
CA ALA A 157 0.24 -3.09 2.17
C ALA A 157 1.62 -3.71 1.92
N ILE A 158 2.36 -4.08 2.97
CA ILE A 158 3.66 -4.76 2.86
C ILE A 158 3.47 -6.14 2.23
N SER A 159 2.44 -6.87 2.66
CA SER A 159 2.09 -8.18 2.09
C SER A 159 1.74 -8.09 0.60
N LEU A 160 0.88 -7.13 0.24
CA LEU A 160 0.52 -6.89 -1.15
C LEU A 160 1.72 -6.41 -1.98
N GLY A 161 2.55 -5.51 -1.45
CA GLY A 161 3.74 -4.99 -2.11
C GLY A 161 4.77 -6.08 -2.42
N THR A 162 4.94 -7.04 -1.52
CA THR A 162 5.85 -8.18 -1.73
C THR A 162 5.34 -9.11 -2.83
N LEU A 163 4.04 -9.38 -2.87
CA LEU A 163 3.41 -10.14 -3.96
C LEU A 163 3.56 -9.42 -5.32
N LEU A 164 3.28 -8.12 -5.34
CA LEU A 164 3.39 -7.33 -6.56
C LEU A 164 4.83 -7.29 -7.06
N PHE A 165 5.81 -7.19 -6.16
CA PHE A 165 7.23 -7.22 -6.53
C PHE A 165 7.60 -8.51 -7.25
N TYR A 166 7.15 -9.64 -6.73
CA TYR A 166 7.30 -10.93 -7.39
C TYR A 166 6.66 -10.95 -8.79
N PHE A 167 5.47 -10.37 -8.95
CA PHE A 167 4.84 -10.23 -10.27
C PHE A 167 5.67 -9.36 -11.22
N TYR A 168 6.21 -8.22 -10.76
CA TYR A 168 7.08 -7.39 -11.57
C TYR A 168 8.36 -8.11 -12.00
N LEU A 169 8.93 -8.98 -11.16
CA LEU A 169 10.07 -9.83 -11.53
C LEU A 169 9.71 -10.91 -12.56
N ARG A 170 8.45 -11.39 -12.57
CA ARG A 170 7.99 -12.45 -13.49
C ARG A 170 7.53 -11.92 -14.84
N MET A 171 6.90 -10.76 -14.87
CA MET A 171 6.34 -10.22 -16.09
C MET A 171 7.39 -9.59 -16.99
N LYS A 172 7.26 -9.79 -18.31
CA LYS A 172 8.13 -9.12 -19.29
C LYS A 172 7.85 -7.61 -19.34
N SER A 173 6.58 -7.22 -19.32
CA SER A 173 6.14 -5.82 -19.31
C SER A 173 5.81 -5.34 -17.90
N ALA A 174 6.20 -4.11 -17.57
CA ALA A 174 5.79 -3.46 -16.32
C ALA A 174 4.32 -3.01 -16.37
N ARG A 175 3.77 -2.73 -17.56
CA ARG A 175 2.39 -2.28 -17.73
C ARG A 175 1.38 -3.39 -17.43
N THR A 176 1.70 -4.64 -17.77
CA THR A 176 0.81 -5.78 -17.50
C THR A 176 0.63 -6.04 -16.01
N ALA A 177 1.70 -5.89 -15.21
CA ALA A 177 1.60 -6.05 -13.75
C ALA A 177 0.76 -4.94 -13.11
N LEU A 178 0.88 -3.71 -13.59
CA LEU A 178 0.01 -2.59 -13.18
C LEU A 178 -1.46 -2.87 -13.52
N MET A 179 -1.75 -3.26 -14.76
CA MET A 179 -3.12 -3.55 -15.21
C MET A 179 -3.76 -4.64 -14.34
N ILE A 180 -3.06 -5.74 -14.08
CA ILE A 180 -3.55 -6.81 -13.22
C ILE A 180 -3.86 -6.27 -11.82
N SER A 181 -2.99 -5.44 -11.26
CA SER A 181 -3.23 -4.87 -9.94
C SER A 181 -4.47 -3.97 -9.90
N ILE A 182 -4.73 -3.22 -10.97
CA ILE A 182 -5.93 -2.40 -11.09
C ILE A 182 -7.17 -3.30 -11.18
N PHE A 183 -7.18 -4.28 -12.08
CA PHE A 183 -8.32 -5.18 -12.26
C PHE A 183 -8.64 -5.98 -11.00
N LEU A 184 -7.63 -6.47 -10.28
CA LEU A 184 -7.81 -7.23 -9.04
C LEU A 184 -8.07 -6.31 -7.82
N SER A 185 -7.95 -5.00 -7.95
CA SER A 185 -8.36 -4.10 -6.85
C SER A 185 -9.89 -4.00 -6.72
N PHE A 186 -10.64 -4.08 -7.83
CA PHE A 186 -12.10 -3.92 -7.82
C PHE A 186 -12.85 -5.01 -7.04
N PRO A 187 -12.54 -6.31 -7.18
CA PRO A 187 -13.20 -7.38 -6.41
C PRO A 187 -12.97 -7.28 -4.89
N SER A 188 -12.03 -6.44 -4.43
CA SER A 188 -11.82 -6.21 -2.99
C SER A 188 -13.09 -5.67 -2.32
N PHE A 189 -13.93 -4.92 -3.04
CA PHE A 189 -15.22 -4.48 -2.52
C PHE A 189 -16.18 -5.65 -2.27
N LEU A 190 -16.23 -6.62 -3.19
CA LEU A 190 -17.05 -7.81 -3.04
C LEU A 190 -16.57 -8.70 -1.90
N ALA A 191 -15.25 -8.80 -1.73
CA ALA A 191 -14.66 -9.51 -0.60
C ALA A 191 -15.18 -8.92 0.72
N PHE A 192 -15.22 -7.58 0.82
CA PHE A 192 -15.73 -6.84 1.98
C PHE A 192 -17.25 -6.85 2.17
N SER A 193 -18.00 -6.98 1.09
CA SER A 193 -19.47 -7.01 1.12
C SER A 193 -20.04 -8.36 1.58
N ASN A 194 -19.23 -9.41 1.65
CA ASN A 194 -19.66 -10.71 2.12
C ASN A 194 -19.91 -10.70 3.64
N ASN A 195 -20.80 -11.58 4.10
CA ASN A 195 -21.19 -11.73 5.51
C ASN A 195 -19.98 -11.63 6.46
N THR A 196 -20.23 -10.99 7.61
CA THR A 196 -19.27 -10.66 8.67
C THR A 196 -18.41 -11.85 9.11
N ASP A 197 -18.82 -13.09 8.88
CA ASP A 197 -18.11 -14.32 9.27
C ASP A 197 -17.24 -14.96 8.18
N SER A 198 -17.16 -14.36 7.00
CA SER A 198 -16.35 -14.91 5.92
C SER A 198 -14.86 -14.55 6.06
N LEU A 199 -13.97 -15.52 5.86
CA LEU A 199 -12.51 -15.32 5.81
C LEU A 199 -12.01 -14.76 4.46
N ILE A 200 -12.94 -14.50 3.53
CA ILE A 200 -12.65 -14.05 2.16
C ILE A 200 -11.88 -12.72 2.11
N PRO A 201 -12.22 -11.68 2.92
CA PRO A 201 -11.45 -10.43 2.95
C PRO A 201 -9.99 -10.61 3.35
N VAL A 202 -9.70 -11.59 4.21
CA VAL A 202 -8.35 -11.85 4.73
C VAL A 202 -7.54 -12.70 3.75
N LEU A 203 -8.19 -13.60 3.00
CA LEU A 203 -7.51 -14.44 2.02
C LEU A 203 -7.20 -13.71 0.71
N TYR A 204 -7.93 -12.63 0.39
CA TYR A 204 -7.74 -11.90 -0.85
C TYR A 204 -6.62 -10.84 -0.75
N PRO A 205 -5.48 -10.99 -1.46
CA PRO A 205 -4.32 -10.12 -1.31
C PRO A 205 -4.59 -8.62 -1.48
N TRP A 206 -5.46 -8.27 -2.43
CA TRP A 206 -5.78 -6.89 -2.76
C TRP A 206 -6.73 -6.25 -1.74
N ALA A 207 -7.46 -7.05 -0.96
CA ALA A 207 -8.32 -6.58 0.14
C ALA A 207 -7.56 -6.44 1.47
N LEU A 208 -6.40 -7.07 1.65
CA LEU A 208 -5.61 -6.98 2.88
C LEU A 208 -5.31 -5.55 3.35
N PRO A 209 -4.94 -4.59 2.49
CA PRO A 209 -4.67 -3.23 2.93
C PRO A 209 -5.95 -2.56 3.47
N LEU A 210 -7.08 -2.72 2.78
CA LEU A 210 -8.38 -2.25 3.25
C LEU A 210 -8.77 -2.90 4.58
N TYR A 211 -8.55 -4.21 4.70
CA TYR A 211 -8.84 -4.96 5.92
C TYR A 211 -8.06 -4.49 7.13
N GLY A 212 -6.77 -4.19 6.96
CA GLY A 212 -6.01 -3.55 8.02
C GLY A 212 -6.58 -2.19 8.41
N MET A 213 -6.99 -1.37 7.44
CA MET A 213 -7.48 -0.01 7.71
C MET A 213 -8.83 0.02 8.44
N THR A 214 -9.75 -0.90 8.14
CA THR A 214 -11.12 -0.87 8.65
C THR A 214 -11.31 -1.66 9.95
N ASN A 215 -10.53 -2.72 10.18
CA ASN A 215 -10.77 -3.66 11.29
C ASN A 215 -10.10 -3.27 12.61
N VAL A 216 -10.06 -1.98 12.92
CA VAL A 216 -9.58 -1.46 14.22
C VAL A 216 -10.38 -2.05 15.40
N TYR A 217 -11.64 -2.40 15.17
CA TYR A 217 -12.57 -2.96 16.17
C TYR A 217 -12.88 -4.45 15.97
N ALA A 218 -12.14 -5.15 15.09
CA ALA A 218 -12.35 -6.58 14.93
C ALA A 218 -11.88 -7.34 16.18
N GLY A 219 -12.54 -8.46 16.47
CA GLY A 219 -12.14 -9.37 17.54
C GLY A 219 -10.66 -9.76 17.46
N THR A 220 -10.05 -10.02 18.62
CA THR A 220 -8.63 -10.38 18.75
C THR A 220 -8.25 -11.60 17.90
N ASP A 221 -9.19 -12.53 17.71
CA ASP A 221 -9.09 -13.70 16.85
C ASP A 221 -8.86 -13.34 15.38
N ARG A 222 -9.64 -12.38 14.85
CA ARG A 222 -9.56 -11.95 13.44
C ARG A 222 -8.29 -11.17 13.13
N LEU A 223 -7.86 -10.33 14.07
CA LEU A 223 -6.58 -9.64 13.97
C LEU A 223 -5.42 -10.64 13.93
N ALA A 224 -5.47 -11.70 14.74
CA ALA A 224 -4.47 -12.76 14.71
C ALA A 224 -4.41 -13.46 13.35
N VAL A 225 -5.57 -13.84 12.78
CA VAL A 225 -5.62 -14.45 11.43
C VAL A 225 -5.07 -13.49 10.36
N PHE A 226 -5.40 -12.21 10.43
CA PHE A 226 -4.87 -11.19 9.53
C PHE A 226 -3.34 -11.11 9.59
N PHE A 227 -2.75 -11.06 10.78
CA PHE A 227 -1.30 -11.05 10.93
C PHE A 227 -0.65 -12.32 10.41
N ILE A 228 -1.23 -13.49 10.69
CA ILE A 228 -0.74 -14.78 10.18
C ILE A 228 -0.71 -14.78 8.65
N VAL A 229 -1.79 -14.34 8.00
CA VAL A 229 -1.85 -14.28 6.54
C VAL A 229 -0.85 -13.26 5.98
N CYS A 230 -0.73 -12.09 6.61
CA CYS A 230 0.23 -11.07 6.19
C CYS A 230 1.68 -11.57 6.26
N VAL A 231 2.05 -12.24 7.35
CA VAL A 231 3.37 -12.84 7.56
C VAL A 231 3.62 -14.00 6.61
N ALA A 232 2.64 -14.91 6.44
CA ALA A 232 2.77 -16.03 5.53
C ALA A 232 2.97 -15.56 4.08
N MET A 233 2.19 -14.59 3.62
CA MET A 233 2.31 -14.04 2.26
C MET A 233 3.64 -13.32 2.06
N THR A 234 4.05 -12.45 2.98
CA THR A 234 5.35 -11.77 2.88
C THR A 234 6.50 -12.77 2.86
N ALA A 235 6.47 -13.80 3.71
CA ALA A 235 7.49 -14.84 3.73
C ALA A 235 7.55 -15.63 2.42
N ILE A 236 6.41 -16.12 1.91
CA ILE A 236 6.36 -16.91 0.68
C ILE A 236 6.86 -16.08 -0.52
N PHE A 237 6.34 -14.87 -0.71
CA PHE A 237 6.68 -14.06 -1.88
C PHE A 237 8.08 -13.44 -1.80
N SER A 238 8.62 -13.18 -0.59
CA SER A 238 10.01 -12.76 -0.43
C SER A 238 10.97 -13.89 -0.80
N LEU A 239 10.73 -15.13 -0.33
CA LEU A 239 11.54 -16.30 -0.69
C LEU A 239 11.52 -16.56 -2.21
N LEU A 240 10.35 -16.49 -2.83
CA LEU A 240 10.22 -16.65 -4.29
C LEU A 240 10.95 -15.54 -5.06
N SER A 241 10.89 -14.29 -4.58
CA SER A 241 11.59 -13.16 -5.18
C SER A 241 13.11 -13.31 -5.07
N ILE A 242 13.61 -13.68 -3.89
CA ILE A 242 15.05 -13.89 -3.64
C ILE A 242 15.57 -15.06 -4.47
N LYS A 243 14.87 -16.21 -4.49
CA LYS A 243 15.26 -17.37 -5.31
C LYS A 243 15.37 -16.99 -6.78
N LYS A 244 14.44 -16.19 -7.28
CA LYS A 244 14.44 -15.73 -8.67
C LYS A 244 15.58 -14.76 -8.98
N LEU A 245 15.88 -13.85 -8.06
CA LEU A 245 17.01 -12.92 -8.20
C LEU A 245 18.34 -13.69 -8.21
N ASN A 246 18.51 -14.66 -7.31
CA ASN A 246 19.72 -15.50 -7.26
C ASN A 246 19.85 -16.41 -8.49
N ASN A 247 18.76 -16.97 -9.02
CA ASN A 247 18.86 -17.82 -10.21
C ASN A 247 19.20 -17.03 -11.49
N ARG A 248 18.97 -15.71 -11.52
CA ARG A 248 19.35 -14.85 -12.65
C ARG A 248 20.82 -14.46 -12.67
N THR A 249 21.53 -14.59 -11.54
CA THR A 249 22.99 -14.31 -11.47
C THR A 249 23.87 -15.49 -11.91
N PHE A 250 23.30 -16.63 -12.34
CA PHE A 250 24.06 -17.85 -12.70
C PHE A 250 24.03 -18.22 -14.19
N TYR A 251 23.40 -17.41 -15.07
CA TYR A 251 23.34 -17.67 -16.51
C TYR A 251 23.75 -16.44 -17.33
N SER A 252 24.91 -15.85 -17.01
CA SER A 252 25.62 -14.91 -17.88
C SER A 252 27.04 -15.40 -18.08
#